data_AF-A0A3E0R228-F1
#
_entry.id   AF-A0A3E0R228-F1
#
_cell.length_a   1.000
_cell.length_b   1.000
_cell.length_c   1.000
_cell.angle_alpha   90.00
_cell.angle_beta   90.00
_cell.angle_gamma   90.00
#
_symmetry.space_group_name_H-M   'P 1'
#
loop_
_entity.id
_entity.type
_entity.pdbx_description
1 polymer ?
#
loop_
_entity_poly.entity_id
_entity_poly.type
_entity_poly.pdbx_seq_one_letter_code
_entity_poly.pdbx_strand_id
1 'polypeptide(L)'
;MATQIGESTKVTLDLKTIGIIIGFTISLATTYFTLKSDIALAKELPEPVISRTEYDLKDELVRQTIMDTQQDVDQILEELEKIDERLYEIRKNQ
;
A
#
# COMPACT_ATOMS: atom_id res chain seq x y z
N MET A 1 -46.11 15.80 -3.26
CA MET A 1 -46.64 16.29 -1.96
C MET A 1 -46.14 15.33 -0.89
N ALA A 2 -45.08 15.69 -0.16
CA ALA A 2 -44.53 14.85 0.90
C ALA A 2 -45.30 15.11 2.20
N THR A 3 -45.84 14.05 2.82
CA THR A 3 -46.52 14.14 4.12
C THR A 3 -45.50 14.60 5.17
N GLN A 4 -45.63 15.83 5.66
CA GLN A 4 -44.78 16.36 6.72
C GLN A 4 -45.31 15.88 8.07
N ILE A 5 -44.46 15.20 8.85
CA ILE A 5 -44.75 14.79 10.23
C ILE A 5 -44.37 15.97 11.13
N GLY A 6 -45.34 16.60 11.80
CA GLY A 6 -45.12 17.68 12.76
C GLY A 6 -45.05 17.19 14.22
N GLU A 7 -44.55 18.02 15.14
CA GLU A 7 -44.34 17.70 16.58
C GLU A 7 -45.60 17.21 17.33
N SER A 8 -46.80 17.57 16.86
CA SER A 8 -48.08 17.14 17.45
C SER A 8 -48.61 15.81 16.89
N THR A 9 -47.86 15.15 16.00
CA THR A 9 -48.27 13.87 15.39
C THR A 9 -48.04 12.73 16.39
N LYS A 10 -49.13 12.18 16.96
CA LYS A 10 -49.05 10.97 17.78
C LYS A 10 -48.76 9.76 16.91
N VAL A 11 -47.49 9.37 16.86
CA VAL A 11 -47.06 8.13 16.22
C VAL A 11 -47.33 6.98 17.19
N THR A 12 -48.37 6.19 16.93
CA THR A 12 -48.62 4.95 17.67
C THR A 12 -47.75 3.85 17.09
N LEU A 13 -46.60 3.60 17.69
CA LEU A 13 -45.73 2.49 17.29
C LEU A 13 -46.25 1.19 17.91
N ASP A 14 -46.65 0.24 17.07
CA ASP A 14 -47.02 -1.10 17.53
C ASP A 14 -45.81 -1.81 18.16
N LEU A 15 -46.07 -2.60 19.21
CA LEU A 15 -45.04 -3.35 19.94
C LEU A 15 -44.22 -4.27 19.03
N LYS A 16 -44.84 -4.81 17.97
CA LYS A 16 -44.18 -5.60 16.93
C LYS A 16 -43.14 -4.76 16.16
N THR A 17 -43.49 -3.53 15.77
CA THR A 17 -42.61 -2.62 15.04
C THR A 17 -41.44 -2.17 15.92
N ILE A 18 -41.70 -1.86 17.19
CA ILE A 18 -40.66 -1.57 18.19
C ILE A 18 -39.70 -2.76 18.32
N GLY A 19 -40.23 -3.99 18.45
CA GLY A 19 -39.41 -5.20 18.56
C GLY A 19 -38.52 -5.43 17.34
N ILE A 20 -39.02 -5.16 16.13
CA ILE A 20 -38.23 -5.26 14.89
C ILE A 20 -37.12 -4.20 14.87
N ILE A 21 -37.42 -2.95 15.22
CA ILE A 21 -36.43 -1.85 15.24
C ILE A 21 -35.32 -2.14 16.27
N ILE A 22 -35.69 -2.65 17.45
CA ILE A 22 -34.73 -3.02 18.49
C ILE A 22 -33.87 -4.21 18.02
N GLY A 23 -34.49 -5.26 17.47
CA GLY A 23 -33.75 -6.41 16.93
C GLY A 23 -32.79 -6.02 15.81
N PHE A 24 -33.23 -5.14 14.91
CA PHE A 24 -32.38 -4.60 13.84
C PHE A 24 -31.21 -3.79 14.40
N THR A 25 -31.47 -2.89 15.35
CA THR A 25 -30.43 -2.09 16.01
C THR A 25 -29.39 -2.97 16.71
N ILE A 26 -29.84 -4.01 17.41
CA ILE A 26 -28.94 -4.96 18.08
C ILE A 26 -28.09 -5.73 17.06
N SER A 27 -28.67 -6.14 15.92
CA SER A 27 -27.91 -6.85 14.86
C SER A 27 -26.80 -5.99 14.24
N LEU A 28 -27.05 -4.70 14.05
CA LEU A 28 -26.03 -3.76 13.56
C LEU A 28 -24.96 -3.49 14.61
N ALA A 29 -25.37 -3.27 15.86
CA ALA A 29 -24.44 -3.04 16.95
C ALA A 29 -23.50 -4.24 17.15
N THR A 30 -24.05 -5.46 17.20
CA THR A 30 -23.25 -6.70 17.34
C THR A 30 -22.26 -6.86 16.20
N THR A 31 -22.68 -6.67 14.96
CA THR A 31 -21.78 -6.73 13.78
C THR A 31 -20.65 -5.69 13.88
N TYR A 32 -20.97 -4.45 14.27
CA TYR A 32 -19.98 -3.39 14.45
C TYR A 32 -18.96 -3.72 15.55
N PHE A 33 -19.41 -4.24 16.69
CA PHE A 33 -18.52 -4.61 17.78
C PHE A 33 -17.61 -5.80 17.44
N THR A 34 -18.13 -6.80 16.72
CA THR A 34 -17.33 -7.93 16.21
C THR A 34 -16.26 -7.46 15.22
N LEU A 35 -16.61 -6.63 14.24
CA LEU A 35 -15.61 -6.09 13.31
C LEU A 35 -14.56 -5.25 14.05
N LYS A 36 -14.96 -4.46 15.03
CA LYS A 36 -14.04 -3.66 15.84
C LYS A 36 -13.06 -4.54 16.63
N SER A 37 -13.51 -5.66 17.20
CA SER A 37 -12.62 -6.59 17.91
C SER A 37 -11.64 -7.29 16.97
N ASP A 38 -12.11 -7.71 15.79
CA ASP A 38 -11.26 -8.36 14.80
C ASP A 38 -10.18 -7.40 14.27
N ILE A 39 -10.53 -6.14 14.06
CA ILE A 39 -9.58 -5.09 13.68
C ILE A 39 -8.57 -4.81 14.80
N ALA A 40 -9.00 -4.83 16.06
CA ALA A 40 -8.08 -4.63 17.19
C ALA A 40 -7.06 -5.78 17.30
N LEU A 41 -7.51 -7.02 17.14
CA LEU A 41 -6.64 -8.20 17.08
C LEU A 41 -5.69 -8.13 15.87
N ALA A 42 -6.19 -7.74 14.69
CA ALA A 42 -5.39 -7.56 13.48
C ALA A 42 -4.32 -6.45 13.62
N LYS A 43 -4.56 -5.45 14.47
CA LYS A 43 -3.57 -4.41 14.81
C LYS A 43 -2.52 -4.88 15.81
N GLU A 44 -2.81 -5.93 16.58
CA GLU A 44 -1.90 -6.54 17.54
C GLU A 44 -1.06 -7.66 16.92
N LEU A 45 -1.52 -8.25 15.81
CA LEU A 45 -0.70 -9.09 14.96
C LEU A 45 0.51 -8.25 14.48
N PRO A 46 1.75 -8.71 14.77
CA PRO A 46 2.94 -7.93 14.46
C PRO A 46 3.04 -7.65 12.96
N GLU A 47 3.64 -6.51 12.60
CA GLU A 47 3.99 -6.20 11.20
C GLU A 47 4.62 -7.43 10.56
N PRO A 48 4.29 -7.74 9.29
CA PRO A 48 4.82 -8.91 8.61
C PRO A 48 6.34 -8.86 8.77
N VAL A 49 6.86 -9.81 9.56
CA VAL A 49 8.30 -9.95 9.81
C VAL A 49 8.89 -10.05 8.41
N ILE A 50 9.77 -9.09 8.03
CA ILE A 50 10.47 -9.14 6.75
C ILE A 50 10.97 -10.57 6.63
N SER A 51 10.38 -11.33 5.69
CA SER A 51 10.69 -12.74 5.59
C SER A 51 12.20 -12.80 5.36
N ARG A 52 12.92 -13.69 6.04
CA ARG A 52 14.36 -13.84 5.80
C ARG A 52 14.64 -13.98 4.31
N THR A 53 13.73 -14.64 3.58
CA THR A 53 13.72 -14.70 2.11
C THR A 53 13.68 -13.32 1.43
N GLU A 54 12.87 -12.36 1.89
CA GLU A 54 12.84 -11.02 1.31
C GLU A 54 14.12 -10.23 1.61
N TYR A 55 14.69 -10.40 2.82
CA TYR A 55 15.97 -9.79 3.16
C TYR A 55 17.11 -10.34 2.29
N ASP A 56 17.21 -11.67 2.16
CA ASP A 56 18.22 -12.33 1.35
C ASP A 56 18.07 -11.94 -0.14
N LEU A 57 16.83 -11.94 -0.66
CA LEU A 57 16.56 -11.50 -2.03
C LEU A 57 16.93 -10.03 -2.26
N LYS A 58 16.67 -9.13 -1.32
CA LYS A 58 17.05 -7.72 -1.45
C LYS A 58 18.57 -7.53 -1.36
N ASP A 59 19.26 -8.26 -0.50
CA ASP A 59 20.72 -8.19 -0.37
C ASP A 59 21.41 -8.69 -1.65
N GLU A 60 20.94 -9.81 -2.22
CA GLU A 60 21.42 -10.33 -3.51
C GLU A 60 21.20 -9.32 -4.64
N LEU A 61 19.99 -8.73 -4.75
CA LEU A 61 19.67 -7.75 -5.79
C LEU A 61 20.52 -6.48 -5.69
N VAL A 62 20.72 -5.95 -4.47
CA VAL A 62 21.55 -4.76 -4.26
C VAL A 62 23.00 -5.07 -4.62
N ARG A 63 23.53 -6.23 -4.21
CA ARG A 63 24.89 -6.63 -4.54
C ARG A 63 25.08 -6.82 -6.05
N GLN A 64 24.12 -7.44 -6.74
CA GLN A 64 24.15 -7.63 -8.18
C GLN A 64 24.15 -6.27 -8.91
N THR A 65 23.24 -5.38 -8.53
CA THR A 65 23.15 -4.04 -9.15
C THR A 65 24.45 -3.24 -8.99
N ILE A 66 25.13 -3.37 -7.85
CA ILE A 66 26.43 -2.71 -7.61
C ILE A 66 27.52 -3.31 -8.52
N MET A 67 27.53 -4.62 -8.75
CA MET A 67 28.49 -5.25 -9.67
C MET A 67 28.24 -4.83 -11.11
N ASP A 68 26.98 -4.83 -11.55
CA ASP A 68 26.59 -4.42 -12.89
C ASP A 68 26.97 -2.95 -13.15
N THR A 69 26.68 -2.06 -12.19
CA THR A 69 27.04 -0.64 -12.30
C THR A 69 28.56 -0.42 -12.38
N GLN A 70 29.36 -1.22 -11.67
CA GLN A 70 30.82 -1.13 -11.76
C GLN A 70 31.32 -1.55 -13.16
N GLN A 71 30.78 -2.64 -13.71
CA GLN A 71 31.11 -3.06 -15.08
C GLN A 71 30.72 -1.99 -16.11
N ASP A 72 29.55 -1.38 -15.95
CA ASP A 72 29.10 -0.29 -16.82
C ASP A 72 30.05 0.92 -16.75
N VAL A 73 30.54 1.27 -15.56
CA VAL A 73 31.54 2.36 -15.39
C VAL A 73 32.85 2.02 -16.10
N ASP A 74 33.34 0.79 -15.96
CA ASP A 74 34.57 0.36 -16.62
C ASP A 74 34.44 0.41 -18.15
N GLN A 75 33.29 -0.02 -18.70
CA GLN A 75 33.01 0.06 -20.13
C GLN A 75 32.94 1.50 -20.63
N ILE A 76 32.29 2.40 -19.88
CA ILE A 76 32.23 3.82 -20.21
C ILE A 76 33.63 4.42 -20.25
N LEU A 77 34.51 4.05 -19.32
CA LEU A 77 35.90 4.54 -19.31
C LEU A 77 36.67 4.08 -20.55
N GLU A 78 36.52 2.82 -20.97
CA GLU A 78 37.15 2.31 -22.19
C GLU A 78 36.63 3.01 -23.45
N GLU A 79 35.33 3.28 -23.52
CA GLU A 79 34.73 4.04 -24.62
C GLU A 79 35.23 5.49 -24.65
N LEU A 80 35.39 6.13 -23.49
CA LEU A 80 35.94 7.48 -23.39
C LEU A 80 37.40 7.53 -23.88
N GLU A 81 38.23 6.55 -23.51
CA GLU A 81 39.62 6.47 -23.99
C GLU A 81 39.68 6.36 -25.52
N LYS A 82 38.81 5.55 -26.13
CA LYS A 82 38.69 5.44 -27.60
C LYS A 82 38.22 6.73 -28.26
N ILE A 83 37.31 7.47 -27.60
CA ILE A 83 36.85 8.77 -28.09
C ILE A 83 38.00 9.78 -28.07
N ASP A 84 38.77 9.82 -26.97
CA ASP A 84 39.93 10.71 -26.84
C ASP A 84 41.02 10.39 -27.87
N GLU A 85 41.29 9.11 -28.13
CA GLU A 85 42.23 8.67 -29.17
C GLU A 85 41.78 9.15 -30.56
N ARG A 86 40.51 8.93 -30.92
CA ARG A 86 39.96 9.40 -32.21
C ARG A 86 39.99 10.92 -32.34
N LEU A 87 39.68 11.65 -31.26
CA LEU A 87 39.74 13.11 -31.23
C LEU A 87 41.18 13.61 -31.40
N TYR A 88 42.17 12.90 -30.84
CA TYR A 88 43.58 13.20 -31.02
C TYR A 88 44.02 12.99 -32.48
N GLU A 89 43.62 11.88 -33.12
CA GLU A 89 43.91 11.61 -34.53
C GLU A 89 43.32 12.67 -35.46
N ILE A 90 42.07 13.08 -35.22
CA ILE A 90 41.40 14.13 -36.01
C ILE A 90 42.15 15.47 -35.86
N ARG A 91 42.57 15.83 -34.64
CA ARG A 91 43.34 17.07 -34.40
C ARG A 91 44.74 17.04 -35.01
N LYS A 92 45.38 15.87 -35.08
CA LYS A 92 46.71 15.71 -35.69
C LYS A 92 46.69 15.80 -37.22
N ASN A 93 45.55 15.48 -37.83
CA ASN A 93 45.35 15.53 -39.27
C ASN A 93 44.84 16.90 -39.79
N GLN A 94 44.68 17.89 -38.90
CA GLN A 94 44.47 19.31 -39.22
C GLN A 94 45.77 20.10 -39.15
#